data_AF-A0A6J4SBL9-F1
#
_entry.id   AF-A0A6J4SBL9-F1
#
_cell.length_a   1.000
_cell.length_b   1.000
_cell.length_c   1.000
_cell.angle_alpha   90.00
_cell.angle_beta   90.00
_cell.angle_gamma   90.00
#
_symmetry.space_group_name_H-M   'P 1'
#
loop_
_entity.id
_entity.type
_entity.pdbx_description
1 polymer ?
#
loop_
_entity_poly.entity_id
_entity_poly.type
_entity_poly.pdbx_seq_one_letter_code
_entity_poly.pdbx_strand_id
1 'polypeptide(L)'
;MRVRRMVGLALATAVITGTAGAQELIVNGGFETGDFTGWTRQVWPGSNGDIRVVVAGNGFLSGLPQIGPRTGARYALTDQTGPGAYSLRQAFTLDAAPASATLRFALSVTSYGTPTAPGTTFDPFGPTMRQFARVDLFSGLLADGFSSAAPLQTFYAGPGAAVEGPQPWQLFSFDLTSLLAAPGAYTLRFTEVDNQGFFNLGIDDVSLVATPTQVIPEPTTLALVGGALAVLGVAFRRRAA
;
A
#
# COMPACT_ATOMS: atom_id res chain seq x y z
N MET A 1 -30.70 56.62 -41.61
CA MET A 1 -29.66 55.61 -41.33
C MET A 1 -29.84 55.11 -39.91
N ARG A 2 -30.20 53.83 -39.70
CA ARG A 2 -30.33 53.21 -38.37
C ARG A 2 -29.04 52.45 -38.05
N VAL A 3 -28.26 52.95 -37.11
CA VAL A 3 -27.03 52.30 -36.62
C VAL A 3 -27.44 51.13 -35.72
N ARG A 4 -27.24 49.90 -36.18
CA ARG A 4 -27.39 48.69 -35.36
C ARG A 4 -26.10 48.52 -34.53
N ARG A 5 -26.19 48.74 -33.21
CA ARG A 5 -25.12 48.38 -32.26
C ARG A 5 -25.09 46.86 -32.11
N MET A 6 -24.08 46.20 -32.66
CA MET A 6 -23.76 44.81 -32.33
C MET A 6 -23.07 44.80 -30.96
N VAL A 7 -23.70 44.16 -29.98
CA VAL A 7 -23.06 43.84 -28.69
C VAL A 7 -22.42 42.47 -28.84
N GLY A 8 -21.09 42.41 -28.91
CA GLY A 8 -20.33 41.17 -28.89
C GLY A 8 -20.31 40.60 -27.48
N LEU A 9 -20.80 39.37 -27.31
CA LEU A 9 -20.74 38.64 -26.04
C LEU A 9 -19.36 37.95 -25.97
N ALA A 10 -18.46 38.47 -25.14
CA ALA A 10 -17.20 37.81 -24.84
C ALA A 10 -17.46 36.68 -23.83
N LEU A 11 -17.18 35.44 -24.24
CA LEU A 11 -17.21 34.28 -23.34
C LEU A 11 -15.88 34.26 -22.56
N ALA A 12 -15.90 34.69 -21.31
CA ALA A 12 -14.74 34.60 -20.43
C ALA A 12 -14.61 33.15 -19.93
N THR A 13 -13.57 32.44 -20.36
CA THR A 13 -13.24 31.10 -19.87
C THR A 13 -12.59 31.25 -18.49
N ALA A 14 -13.33 31.00 -17.43
CA ALA A 14 -12.76 30.90 -16.09
C ALA A 14 -11.99 29.56 -15.98
N VAL A 15 -10.68 29.63 -15.74
CA VAL A 15 -9.89 28.46 -15.36
C VAL A 15 -10.23 28.14 -13.91
N ILE A 16 -11.05 27.11 -13.70
CA ILE A 16 -11.28 26.55 -12.36
C ILE A 16 -10.09 25.62 -12.10
N THR A 17 -9.15 26.07 -11.26
CA THR A 17 -8.09 25.19 -10.75
C THR A 17 -8.72 24.27 -9.70
N GLY A 18 -8.86 22.99 -10.02
CA GLY A 18 -9.24 21.96 -9.02
C GLY A 18 -8.14 21.81 -7.97
N THR A 19 -8.50 21.44 -6.75
CA THR A 19 -7.52 21.10 -5.69
C THR A 19 -6.95 19.71 -5.92
N ALA A 20 -5.63 19.56 -5.81
CA ALA A 20 -4.94 18.28 -5.92
C ALA A 20 -5.37 17.39 -4.75
N GLY A 21 -6.06 16.29 -5.04
CA GLY A 21 -6.48 15.32 -4.04
C GLY A 21 -5.33 14.41 -3.62
N ALA A 22 -5.32 14.04 -2.34
CA ALA A 22 -4.53 12.92 -1.86
C ALA A 22 -5.00 11.61 -2.54
N GLN A 23 -4.05 10.82 -3.03
CA GLN A 23 -4.26 9.55 -3.70
C GLN A 23 -3.71 8.40 -2.85
N GLU A 24 -4.53 7.37 -2.62
CA GLU A 24 -4.06 6.10 -2.06
C GLU A 24 -3.38 5.28 -3.18
N LEU A 25 -2.15 4.84 -2.92
CA LEU A 25 -1.33 4.08 -3.88
C LEU A 25 -1.34 2.57 -3.60
N ILE A 26 -1.69 2.15 -2.38
CA ILE A 26 -1.82 0.74 -2.01
C ILE A 26 -3.28 0.30 -2.19
N VAL A 27 -3.47 -0.74 -2.98
CA VAL A 27 -4.77 -1.40 -3.14
C VAL A 27 -4.89 -2.52 -2.11
N ASN A 28 -6.09 -2.65 -1.53
CA ASN A 28 -6.44 -3.77 -0.65
C ASN A 28 -5.46 -3.95 0.53
N GLY A 29 -5.05 -2.84 1.16
CA GLY A 29 -4.07 -2.89 2.25
C GLY A 29 -4.57 -3.41 3.59
N GLY A 30 -5.91 -3.48 3.76
CA GLY A 30 -6.57 -4.19 4.87
C GLY A 30 -7.11 -5.58 4.49
N PHE A 31 -6.82 -6.07 3.28
CA PHE A 31 -7.16 -7.44 2.85
C PHE A 31 -8.67 -7.81 2.86
N GLU A 32 -9.56 -6.83 2.90
CA GLU A 32 -11.01 -7.01 3.03
C GLU A 32 -11.68 -7.65 1.80
N THR A 33 -10.98 -7.70 0.67
CA THR A 33 -11.42 -8.46 -0.52
C THR A 33 -11.45 -9.98 -0.28
N GLY A 34 -10.80 -10.47 0.78
CA GLY A 34 -10.71 -11.90 1.09
C GLY A 34 -9.55 -12.61 0.39
N ASP A 35 -8.78 -11.90 -0.43
CA ASP A 35 -7.61 -12.42 -1.12
C ASP A 35 -6.50 -11.36 -1.23
N PHE A 36 -5.45 -11.70 -1.97
CA PHE A 36 -4.30 -10.84 -2.22
C PHE A 36 -4.48 -9.98 -3.48
N THR A 37 -5.69 -9.55 -3.83
CA THR A 37 -5.91 -8.61 -4.95
C THR A 37 -4.98 -7.40 -4.81
N GLY A 38 -4.21 -7.09 -5.85
CA GLY A 38 -3.19 -6.03 -5.87
C GLY A 38 -1.83 -6.43 -5.28
N TRP A 39 -1.73 -7.57 -4.60
CA TRP A 39 -0.50 -8.08 -3.98
C TRP A 39 0.04 -9.31 -4.70
N THR A 40 1.36 -9.41 -4.76
CA THR A 40 2.07 -10.63 -5.18
C THR A 40 2.53 -11.37 -3.94
N ARG A 41 1.93 -12.53 -3.70
CA ARG A 41 2.38 -13.49 -2.70
C ARG A 41 3.46 -14.40 -3.29
N GLN A 42 4.47 -14.72 -2.50
CA GLN A 42 5.47 -15.73 -2.83
C GLN A 42 5.86 -16.53 -1.59
N VAL A 43 6.00 -17.84 -1.77
CA VAL A 43 6.48 -18.78 -0.75
C VAL A 43 7.81 -19.34 -1.23
N TRP A 44 8.80 -19.43 -0.35
CA TRP A 44 10.09 -20.00 -0.73
C TRP A 44 9.93 -21.49 -1.09
N PRO A 45 10.61 -21.99 -2.14
CA PRO A 45 10.47 -23.39 -2.56
C PRO A 45 10.81 -24.36 -1.43
N GLY A 46 9.87 -25.24 -1.09
CA GLY A 46 10.04 -26.24 -0.04
C GLY A 46 9.62 -25.79 1.36
N SER A 47 9.20 -24.54 1.56
CA SER A 47 8.72 -24.08 2.87
C SER A 47 7.50 -24.87 3.36
N ASN A 48 7.46 -25.12 4.67
CA ASN A 48 6.38 -25.85 5.34
C ASN A 48 5.39 -24.88 5.98
N GLY A 49 4.76 -24.03 5.17
CA GLY A 49 3.76 -23.08 5.65
C GLY A 49 3.18 -22.21 4.55
N ASP A 50 2.56 -21.11 4.95
CA ASP A 50 1.96 -20.18 4.01
C ASP A 50 1.80 -18.75 4.54
N ILE A 51 1.49 -17.82 3.65
CA ILE A 51 0.85 -16.54 3.98
C ILE A 51 -0.58 -16.51 3.40
N ARG A 52 -1.57 -16.19 4.23
CA ARG A 52 -2.99 -16.16 3.83
C ARG A 52 -3.72 -14.93 4.37
N VAL A 53 -4.78 -14.55 3.68
CA VAL A 53 -5.79 -13.65 4.23
C VAL A 53 -6.67 -14.46 5.17
N VAL A 54 -6.75 -14.06 6.43
CA VAL A 54 -7.42 -14.79 7.50
C VAL A 54 -8.39 -13.88 8.26
N VAL A 55 -9.18 -14.48 9.14
CA VAL A 55 -10.06 -13.81 10.10
C VAL A 55 -9.54 -14.10 11.51
N ALA A 56 -10.15 -13.50 12.54
CA ALA A 56 -9.79 -13.78 13.93
C ALA A 56 -9.91 -15.29 14.26
N GLY A 57 -8.94 -15.82 15.01
CA GLY A 57 -8.90 -17.23 15.40
C GLY A 57 -7.50 -17.69 15.75
N ASN A 58 -7.26 -19.00 15.64
CA ASN A 58 -5.93 -19.58 15.76
C ASN A 58 -5.23 -19.61 14.39
N GLY A 59 -3.91 -19.79 14.40
CA GLY A 59 -3.10 -20.02 13.22
C GLY A 59 -3.68 -21.17 12.39
N PHE A 60 -3.81 -20.93 11.08
CA PHE A 60 -4.48 -21.83 10.15
C PHE A 60 -3.68 -23.11 9.83
N LEU A 61 -2.42 -23.19 10.29
CA LEU A 61 -1.56 -24.37 10.22
C LEU A 61 -1.04 -24.78 11.60
N SER A 62 -0.47 -23.86 12.36
CA SER A 62 0.15 -24.17 13.66
C SER A 62 -0.88 -24.43 14.77
N GLY A 63 -2.10 -23.88 14.63
CA GLY A 63 -3.10 -23.89 15.68
C GLY A 63 -2.77 -22.97 16.88
N LEU A 64 -1.68 -22.20 16.81
CA LEU A 64 -1.28 -21.26 17.87
C LEU A 64 -2.25 -20.07 17.96
N PRO A 65 -2.49 -19.50 19.15
CA PRO A 65 -3.36 -18.32 19.27
C PRO A 65 -2.83 -17.14 18.45
N GLN A 66 -3.70 -16.48 17.69
CA GLN A 66 -3.36 -15.29 16.91
C GLN A 66 -4.13 -14.07 17.39
N ILE A 67 -3.60 -12.89 17.10
CA ILE A 67 -4.37 -11.65 17.23
C ILE A 67 -5.43 -11.62 16.14
N GLY A 68 -6.59 -11.01 16.41
CA GLY A 68 -7.58 -10.74 15.37
C GLY A 68 -7.14 -9.61 14.42
N PRO A 69 -7.93 -9.35 13.35
CA PRO A 69 -7.75 -8.20 12.48
C PRO A 69 -7.63 -6.91 13.30
N ARG A 70 -6.78 -5.98 12.87
CA ARG A 70 -6.65 -4.69 13.54
C ARG A 70 -7.87 -3.83 13.24
N THR A 71 -8.24 -3.77 11.97
CA THR A 71 -9.48 -3.15 11.50
C THR A 71 -10.23 -4.12 10.61
N GLY A 72 -11.49 -3.80 10.29
CA GLY A 72 -12.30 -4.65 9.45
C GLY A 72 -12.49 -6.07 10.00
N ALA A 73 -12.45 -7.06 9.11
CA ALA A 73 -12.69 -8.45 9.41
C ALA A 73 -11.52 -9.36 8.99
N ARG A 74 -10.52 -8.84 8.29
CA ARG A 74 -9.47 -9.64 7.67
C ARG A 74 -8.10 -9.00 7.87
N TYR A 75 -7.06 -9.84 7.80
CA TYR A 75 -5.66 -9.42 7.77
C TYR A 75 -4.82 -10.50 7.09
N ALA A 76 -3.59 -10.18 6.69
CA ALA A 76 -2.66 -11.17 6.18
C ALA A 76 -1.84 -11.79 7.33
N LEU A 77 -1.66 -13.10 7.33
CA LEU A 77 -0.93 -13.83 8.37
C LEU A 77 0.00 -14.87 7.73
N THR A 78 1.27 -14.89 8.16
CA THR A 78 2.14 -16.05 7.95
C THR A 78 1.93 -17.09 9.05
N ASP A 79 1.89 -18.36 8.65
CA ASP A 79 1.81 -19.49 9.58
C ASP A 79 2.47 -20.73 8.96
N GLN A 80 3.05 -21.57 9.80
CA GLN A 80 3.90 -22.66 9.35
C GLN A 80 3.84 -23.87 10.30
N THR A 81 4.41 -24.99 9.87
CA THR A 81 4.69 -26.20 10.67
C THR A 81 6.15 -26.66 10.57
N GLY A 82 7.01 -25.86 9.93
CA GLY A 82 8.42 -26.10 9.74
C GLY A 82 9.10 -24.90 9.08
N PRO A 83 10.41 -24.95 8.81
CA PRO A 83 11.16 -23.82 8.27
C PRO A 83 10.52 -23.24 7.01
N GLY A 84 10.53 -21.91 6.92
CA GLY A 84 9.84 -21.22 5.85
C GLY A 84 10.31 -19.80 5.61
N ALA A 85 9.95 -19.29 4.43
CA ALA A 85 10.01 -17.87 4.15
C ALA A 85 8.84 -17.48 3.26
N TYR A 86 8.23 -16.34 3.56
CA TYR A 86 7.01 -15.87 2.91
C TYR A 86 7.12 -14.38 2.63
N SER A 87 6.73 -14.00 1.42
CA SER A 87 6.81 -12.62 0.94
C SER A 87 5.46 -12.17 0.41
N LEU A 88 5.08 -10.96 0.77
CA LEU A 88 3.95 -10.23 0.22
C LEU A 88 4.45 -8.88 -0.26
N ARG A 89 4.25 -8.59 -1.55
CA ARG A 89 4.74 -7.34 -2.15
C ARG A 89 3.69 -6.71 -3.06
N GLN A 90 3.66 -5.40 -3.09
CA GLN A 90 2.83 -4.64 -4.02
C GLN A 90 3.67 -3.57 -4.69
N ALA A 91 3.56 -3.52 -6.01
CA ALA A 91 4.16 -2.47 -6.81
C ALA A 91 3.18 -1.31 -6.97
N PHE A 92 3.71 -0.09 -7.02
CA PHE A 92 2.95 1.11 -7.34
C PHE A 92 3.81 2.04 -8.21
N THR A 93 3.17 2.98 -8.88
CA THR A 93 3.84 3.93 -9.78
C THR A 93 3.52 5.37 -9.40
N LEU A 94 4.49 6.24 -9.62
CA LEU A 94 4.35 7.68 -9.50
C LEU A 94 4.64 8.33 -10.84
N ASP A 95 3.69 9.12 -11.35
CA ASP A 95 3.85 9.88 -12.58
C ASP A 95 4.68 11.16 -12.38
N ALA A 96 4.72 11.66 -11.15
CA ALA A 96 5.48 12.83 -10.74
C ALA A 96 5.89 12.72 -9.28
N ALA A 97 6.88 13.52 -8.87
CA ALA A 97 7.25 13.66 -7.47
C ALA A 97 6.05 14.20 -6.65
N PRO A 98 5.68 13.55 -5.54
CA PRO A 98 4.58 14.01 -4.71
C PRO A 98 4.99 15.21 -3.85
N ALA A 99 4.03 16.08 -3.53
CA ALA A 99 4.20 17.16 -2.55
C ALA A 99 4.31 16.60 -1.13
N SER A 100 3.63 15.49 -0.86
CA SER A 100 3.74 14.73 0.36
C SER A 100 3.44 13.26 0.09
N ALA A 101 4.09 12.35 0.80
CA ALA A 101 3.76 10.93 0.79
C ALA A 101 3.90 10.32 2.18
N THR A 102 2.86 9.66 2.68
CA THR A 102 2.86 9.03 4.01
C THR A 102 2.53 7.55 3.89
N LEU A 103 3.48 6.70 4.28
CA LEU A 103 3.28 5.25 4.44
C LEU A 103 2.80 4.96 5.85
N ARG A 104 1.78 4.12 5.97
CA ARG A 104 1.27 3.55 7.22
C ARG A 104 1.06 2.06 7.06
N PHE A 105 1.30 1.30 8.12
CA PHE A 105 0.97 -0.11 8.21
C PHE A 105 0.93 -0.57 9.66
N ALA A 106 0.28 -1.71 9.90
CA ALA A 106 0.27 -2.41 11.17
C ALA A 106 1.01 -3.73 11.05
N LEU A 107 1.84 -4.06 12.04
CA LEU A 107 2.44 -5.40 12.16
C LEU A 107 2.09 -6.03 13.51
N SER A 108 1.80 -7.33 13.49
CA SER A 108 1.93 -8.20 14.66
C SER A 108 3.03 -9.20 14.35
N VAL A 109 4.09 -9.23 15.16
CA VAL A 109 5.28 -10.06 14.88
C VAL A 109 5.54 -10.96 16.08
N THR A 110 5.10 -12.20 15.98
CA THR A 110 5.18 -13.17 17.07
C THR A 110 6.21 -14.25 16.73
N SER A 111 7.26 -14.38 17.54
CA SER A 111 8.26 -15.44 17.38
C SER A 111 8.21 -16.41 18.56
N TYR A 112 8.09 -17.69 18.24
CA TYR A 112 8.19 -18.81 19.18
C TYR A 112 9.56 -19.50 19.12
N GLY A 113 10.40 -19.12 18.15
CA GLY A 113 11.78 -19.57 18.03
C GLY A 113 12.77 -18.64 18.72
N THR A 114 14.03 -19.08 18.78
CA THR A 114 15.15 -18.26 19.27
C THR A 114 15.30 -16.99 18.40
N PRO A 115 15.26 -15.78 18.99
CA PRO A 115 15.46 -14.54 18.25
C PRO A 115 16.80 -14.51 17.55
N THR A 116 16.81 -14.02 16.31
CA THR A 116 18.04 -13.86 15.53
C THR A 116 18.18 -12.41 15.08
N ALA A 117 19.41 -11.96 14.88
CA ALA A 117 19.64 -10.66 14.26
C ALA A 117 19.09 -10.67 12.82
N PRO A 118 18.34 -9.64 12.41
CA PRO A 118 17.80 -9.58 11.06
C PRO A 118 18.92 -9.50 10.02
N GLY A 119 18.74 -10.22 8.91
CA GLY A 119 19.69 -10.27 7.80
C GLY A 119 19.12 -9.78 6.48
N THR A 120 19.84 -10.03 5.39
CA THR A 120 19.45 -9.67 4.00
C THR A 120 19.07 -10.86 3.13
N THR A 121 19.23 -12.09 3.63
CA THR A 121 18.92 -13.33 2.91
C THR A 121 17.78 -14.06 3.61
N PHE A 122 16.91 -14.68 2.83
CA PHE A 122 15.68 -15.32 3.30
C PHE A 122 15.64 -16.83 3.04
N ASP A 123 16.79 -17.47 2.82
CA ASP A 123 16.86 -18.93 2.68
C ASP A 123 16.61 -19.60 4.04
N PRO A 124 15.47 -20.30 4.24
CA PRO A 124 15.16 -20.95 5.50
C PRO A 124 15.95 -22.26 5.69
N PHE A 125 16.54 -22.81 4.63
CA PHE A 125 17.30 -24.07 4.66
C PHE A 125 18.82 -23.88 4.72
N GLY A 126 19.26 -22.62 4.75
CA GLY A 126 20.66 -22.27 4.94
C GLY A 126 21.18 -22.68 6.32
N PRO A 127 22.51 -22.74 6.51
CA PRO A 127 23.13 -23.17 7.77
C PRO A 127 23.01 -22.12 8.89
N THR A 128 22.56 -20.91 8.57
CA THR A 128 22.44 -19.81 9.53
C THR A 128 21.07 -19.79 10.18
N MET A 129 21.03 -19.48 11.47
CA MET A 129 19.76 -19.24 12.17
C MET A 129 19.03 -18.04 11.54
N ARG A 130 17.73 -18.20 11.31
CA ARG A 130 16.81 -17.22 10.73
C ARG A 130 15.53 -17.22 11.54
N GLN A 131 15.11 -16.05 11.99
CA GLN A 131 13.91 -15.84 12.76
C GLN A 131 13.60 -14.34 12.76
N PHE A 132 13.20 -13.77 11.62
CA PHE A 132 12.94 -12.33 11.51
C PHE A 132 11.99 -11.96 10.36
N ALA A 133 11.35 -10.80 10.51
CA ALA A 133 10.60 -10.14 9.46
C ALA A 133 11.27 -8.83 9.03
N ARG A 134 10.92 -8.39 7.83
CA ARG A 134 11.32 -7.11 7.23
C ARG A 134 10.17 -6.44 6.50
N VAL A 135 10.18 -5.10 6.52
CA VAL A 135 9.38 -4.25 5.64
C VAL A 135 10.32 -3.31 4.91
N ASP A 136 10.31 -3.41 3.58
CA ASP A 136 11.28 -2.76 2.70
C ASP A 136 10.59 -2.01 1.56
N LEU A 137 11.15 -0.87 1.16
CA LEU A 137 10.81 -0.16 -0.07
C LEU A 137 11.94 -0.29 -1.09
N PHE A 138 11.60 -0.67 -2.32
CA PHE A 138 12.53 -0.74 -3.44
C PHE A 138 12.15 0.27 -4.51
N SER A 139 13.17 0.80 -5.20
CA SER A 139 12.97 1.39 -6.52
C SER A 139 12.76 0.29 -7.56
N GLY A 140 11.86 0.54 -8.49
CA GLY A 140 11.50 -0.39 -9.55
C GLY A 140 10.56 -1.52 -9.11
N LEU A 141 10.33 -2.43 -10.06
CA LEU A 141 9.54 -3.64 -9.86
C LEU A 141 10.43 -4.75 -9.29
N LEU A 142 10.00 -5.36 -8.19
CA LEU A 142 10.69 -6.50 -7.60
C LEU A 142 10.07 -7.83 -8.05
N ALA A 143 10.73 -8.51 -8.98
CA ALA A 143 10.25 -9.78 -9.51
C ALA A 143 10.32 -10.91 -8.46
N ASP A 144 11.37 -10.94 -7.63
CA ASP A 144 11.58 -11.94 -6.59
C ASP A 144 11.39 -11.33 -5.19
N GLY A 145 10.42 -11.85 -4.44
CA GLY A 145 10.12 -11.45 -3.07
C GLY A 145 11.26 -11.69 -2.11
N PHE A 146 12.18 -12.60 -2.40
CA PHE A 146 13.31 -12.91 -1.52
C PHE A 146 14.63 -12.28 -1.97
N SER A 147 14.57 -11.34 -2.91
CA SER A 147 15.73 -10.62 -3.39
C SER A 147 16.55 -10.00 -2.25
N SER A 148 17.86 -10.16 -2.34
CA SER A 148 18.85 -9.53 -1.47
C SER A 148 19.32 -8.17 -1.99
N ALA A 149 18.64 -7.60 -2.99
CA ALA A 149 18.92 -6.24 -3.46
C ALA A 149 18.80 -5.24 -2.30
N ALA A 150 19.55 -4.14 -2.38
CA ALA A 150 19.46 -3.09 -1.38
C ALA A 150 18.14 -2.32 -1.52
N PRO A 151 17.30 -2.24 -0.49
CA PRO A 151 16.12 -1.38 -0.51
C PRO A 151 16.53 0.10 -0.41
N LEU A 152 15.65 0.98 -0.87
CA LEU A 152 15.76 2.42 -0.60
C LEU A 152 15.66 2.70 0.90
N GLN A 153 14.75 1.98 1.57
CA GLN A 153 14.63 2.01 3.02
C GLN A 153 14.07 0.70 3.55
N THR A 154 14.56 0.32 4.73
CA THR A 154 13.95 -0.71 5.58
C THR A 154 13.24 -0.03 6.74
N PHE A 155 11.92 -0.22 6.83
CA PHE A 155 11.06 0.38 7.84
C PHE A 155 10.92 -0.48 9.09
N TYR A 156 11.06 -1.79 8.91
CA TYR A 156 11.08 -2.76 9.99
C TYR A 156 12.10 -3.84 9.65
N ALA A 157 12.89 -4.24 10.63
CA ALA A 157 13.75 -5.40 10.58
C ALA A 157 13.91 -5.94 12.00
N GLY A 158 13.39 -7.13 12.28
CA GLY A 158 13.51 -7.67 13.62
C GLY A 158 12.87 -9.03 13.82
N PRO A 159 13.22 -9.70 14.92
CA PRO A 159 12.70 -11.02 15.28
C PRO A 159 11.30 -10.99 15.90
N GLY A 160 10.65 -9.83 15.99
CA GLY A 160 9.46 -9.67 16.84
C GLY A 160 9.79 -9.84 18.32
N ALA A 161 8.78 -10.14 19.12
CA ALA A 161 8.95 -10.48 20.53
C ALA A 161 9.01 -12.01 20.71
N ALA A 162 9.93 -12.45 21.56
CA ALA A 162 10.15 -13.86 21.91
C ALA A 162 9.30 -14.23 23.13
N VAL A 163 8.03 -14.54 22.91
CA VAL A 163 7.08 -14.74 24.00
C VAL A 163 6.03 -15.79 23.64
N GLU A 164 5.47 -16.42 24.67
CA GLU A 164 4.31 -17.29 24.53
C GLU A 164 3.06 -16.45 24.31
N GLY A 165 2.70 -16.21 23.05
CA GLY A 165 1.39 -15.68 22.67
C GLY A 165 1.43 -14.53 21.65
N PRO A 166 0.26 -14.24 21.05
CA PRO A 166 0.15 -13.28 19.97
C PRO A 166 0.54 -11.87 20.41
N GLN A 167 1.32 -11.18 19.57
CA GLN A 167 1.76 -9.83 19.84
C GLN A 167 0.70 -8.77 19.46
N PRO A 168 0.61 -7.67 20.24
CA PRO A 168 -0.26 -6.57 19.87
C PRO A 168 0.18 -5.94 18.55
N TRP A 169 -0.77 -5.33 17.86
CA TRP A 169 -0.49 -4.55 16.66
C TRP A 169 0.44 -3.37 16.98
N GLN A 170 1.55 -3.30 16.27
CA GLN A 170 2.47 -2.16 16.25
C GLN A 170 2.13 -1.28 15.04
N LEU A 171 2.04 0.02 15.26
CA LEU A 171 1.58 0.97 14.25
C LEU A 171 2.76 1.78 13.73
N PHE A 172 2.95 1.78 12.43
CA PHE A 172 4.03 2.47 11.78
C PHE A 172 3.50 3.61 10.91
N SER A 173 4.23 4.73 10.89
CA SER A 173 3.96 5.87 10.03
C SER A 173 5.27 6.53 9.63
N PHE A 174 5.49 6.67 8.32
CA PHE A 174 6.72 7.24 7.76
C PHE A 174 6.39 8.28 6.71
N ASP A 175 7.16 9.37 6.69
CA ASP A 175 7.17 10.31 5.59
C ASP A 175 8.13 9.81 4.50
N LEU A 176 7.58 9.54 3.32
CA LEU A 176 8.29 9.02 2.16
C LEU A 176 8.54 10.09 1.10
N THR A 177 8.18 11.36 1.36
CA THR A 177 8.21 12.43 0.36
C THR A 177 9.56 12.55 -0.34
N SER A 178 10.67 12.46 0.41
CA SER A 178 12.02 12.53 -0.15
C SER A 178 12.46 11.25 -0.89
N LEU A 179 12.01 10.07 -0.43
CA LEU A 179 12.33 8.78 -1.04
C LEU A 179 11.60 8.56 -2.37
N LEU A 180 10.45 9.21 -2.51
CA LEU A 180 9.59 9.15 -3.68
C LEU A 180 9.76 10.38 -4.60
N ALA A 181 10.87 11.12 -4.46
CA ALA A 181 11.15 12.30 -5.26
C ALA A 181 11.40 12.00 -6.75
N ALA A 182 11.74 10.75 -7.09
CA ALA A 182 11.88 10.31 -8.48
C ALA A 182 10.56 9.70 -8.97
N PRO A 183 10.00 10.13 -10.12
CA PRO A 183 8.90 9.41 -10.75
C PRO A 183 9.35 7.99 -11.15
N GLY A 184 8.40 7.07 -11.22
CA GLY A 184 8.65 5.70 -11.65
C GLY A 184 7.95 4.64 -10.81
N ALA A 185 8.36 3.39 -11.01
CA ALA A 185 7.85 2.25 -10.28
C ALA A 185 8.59 2.06 -8.95
N TYR A 186 7.86 1.57 -7.96
CA TYR A 186 8.36 1.22 -6.64
C TYR A 186 7.70 -0.08 -6.19
N THR A 187 8.35 -0.78 -5.25
CA THR A 187 7.76 -1.98 -4.62
C THR A 187 7.87 -1.89 -3.11
N LEU A 188 6.73 -1.98 -2.41
CA LEU A 188 6.66 -2.22 -0.98
C LEU A 188 6.64 -3.72 -0.73
N ARG A 189 7.48 -4.21 0.17
CA ARG A 189 7.62 -5.63 0.48
C ARG A 189 7.54 -5.87 1.98
N PHE A 190 6.73 -6.85 2.36
CA PHE A 190 6.71 -7.50 3.67
C PHE A 190 7.27 -8.91 3.48
N THR A 191 8.23 -9.32 4.29
CA THR A 191 8.83 -10.65 4.16
C THR A 191 9.29 -11.15 5.51
N GLU A 192 9.13 -12.43 5.75
CA GLU A 192 9.72 -13.12 6.89
C GLU A 192 10.46 -14.38 6.47
N VAL A 193 11.38 -14.80 7.34
CA VAL A 193 12.07 -16.09 7.27
C VAL A 193 12.22 -16.67 8.67
N ASP A 194 11.99 -17.97 8.78
CA ASP A 194 12.08 -18.74 10.00
C ASP A 194 12.75 -20.11 9.79
N ASN A 195 13.60 -20.49 10.74
CA ASN A 195 14.10 -21.85 10.89
C ASN A 195 14.43 -22.21 12.35
N GLN A 196 14.05 -21.38 13.33
CA GLN A 196 14.24 -21.65 14.76
C GLN A 196 12.95 -22.05 15.48
N GLY A 197 11.79 -21.86 14.85
CA GLY A 197 10.47 -22.17 15.39
C GLY A 197 9.40 -21.33 14.70
N PHE A 198 8.14 -21.47 15.12
CA PHE A 198 7.03 -20.72 14.52
C PHE A 198 7.29 -19.21 14.55
N PHE A 199 7.00 -18.56 13.44
CA PHE A 199 7.10 -17.12 13.24
C PHE A 199 5.85 -16.64 12.55
N ASN A 200 4.99 -15.94 13.28
CA ASN A 200 3.74 -15.42 12.74
C ASN A 200 3.86 -13.92 12.51
N LEU A 201 3.87 -13.54 11.22
CA LEU A 201 3.81 -12.16 10.76
C LEU A 201 2.37 -11.83 10.35
N GLY A 202 1.69 -11.06 11.18
CA GLY A 202 0.45 -10.37 10.87
C GLY A 202 0.71 -9.03 10.18
N ILE A 203 0.02 -8.75 9.08
CA ILE A 203 0.08 -7.50 8.31
C ILE A 203 -1.35 -6.99 8.12
N ASP A 204 -1.58 -5.72 8.43
CA ASP A 204 -2.88 -5.06 8.26
C ASP A 204 -2.72 -3.54 8.06
N ASP A 205 -3.80 -2.85 7.69
CA ASP A 205 -3.89 -1.40 7.52
C ASP A 205 -2.78 -0.76 6.66
N VAL A 206 -2.33 -1.44 5.59
CA VAL A 206 -1.29 -0.88 4.72
C VAL A 206 -1.87 0.25 3.87
N SER A 207 -1.28 1.44 3.94
CA SER A 207 -1.75 2.63 3.22
C SER A 207 -0.56 3.49 2.84
N LEU A 208 -0.51 3.95 1.59
CA LEU A 208 0.43 4.96 1.11
C LEU A 208 -0.34 6.06 0.43
N VAL A 209 -0.54 7.16 1.15
CA VAL A 209 -1.24 8.32 0.63
C VAL A 209 -0.24 9.33 0.11
N ALA A 210 -0.33 9.67 -1.18
CA ALA A 210 0.50 10.68 -1.84
C ALA A 210 -0.35 11.86 -2.32
N THR A 211 0.12 13.08 -2.11
CA THR A 211 -0.49 14.29 -2.67
C THR A 211 0.38 14.79 -3.82
N PRO A 212 -0.15 15.03 -5.03
CA PRO A 212 0.67 15.47 -6.15
C PRO A 212 1.10 16.94 -6.00
N THR A 213 2.27 17.29 -6.55
CA THR A 213 2.81 18.67 -6.60
C THR A 213 2.05 19.58 -7.54
N GLN A 214 1.44 19.01 -8.57
CA GLN A 214 0.69 19.76 -9.57
C GLN A 214 -0.79 19.38 -9.52
N VAL A 215 -1.63 20.40 -9.48
CA VAL A 215 -3.07 20.27 -9.70
C VAL A 215 -3.30 19.88 -11.14
N ILE A 216 -3.72 18.63 -11.38
CA ILE A 216 -4.31 18.25 -12.66
C ILE A 216 -5.64 19.02 -12.74
N PRO A 217 -5.80 19.97 -13.68
CA PRO A 217 -7.08 20.64 -13.85
C PRO A 217 -8.13 19.58 -14.17
N GLU A 218 -9.30 19.63 -13.51
CA GLU A 218 -10.41 18.76 -13.91
C GLU A 218 -10.60 18.88 -15.43
N PRO A 219 -10.88 17.76 -16.14
CA PRO A 219 -11.05 17.82 -17.58
C PRO A 219 -12.06 18.92 -17.90
N THR A 220 -11.66 19.83 -18.79
CA THR A 220 -12.45 21.00 -19.21
C THR A 220 -13.86 20.63 -19.68
N THR A 221 -14.13 19.35 -19.92
CA THR A 221 -15.46 18.74 -20.08
C THR A 221 -16.46 19.21 -19.03
N LEU A 222 -16.12 19.32 -17.74
CA LEU A 222 -17.06 19.82 -16.72
C LEU A 222 -17.36 21.31 -16.89
N ALA A 223 -16.35 22.11 -17.24
CA ALA A 223 -16.55 23.52 -17.58
C ALA A 223 -17.35 23.70 -18.89
N LEU A 224 -17.17 22.81 -19.87
CA LEU A 224 -17.92 22.76 -21.12
C LEU A 224 -19.38 22.37 -20.89
N VAL A 225 -19.65 21.37 -20.05
CA VAL A 225 -21.01 20.96 -19.67
C VAL A 225 -21.70 22.05 -18.86
N GLY A 226 -21.03 22.61 -17.86
CA GLY A 226 -21.55 23.73 -17.07
C GLY A 226 -21.83 24.97 -17.92
N GLY A 227 -20.91 25.31 -18.84
CA GLY A 227 -21.08 26.39 -19.80
C GLY A 227 -22.25 26.15 -20.76
N ALA A 228 -22.38 24.94 -21.31
CA ALA A 228 -23.48 24.57 -22.18
C ALA A 228 -24.84 24.65 -21.47
N LEU A 229 -24.92 24.18 -20.22
CA LEU A 229 -26.13 24.27 -19.40
C LEU A 229 -26.50 25.73 -19.06
N ALA A 230 -25.51 26.58 -18.79
CA ALA A 230 -25.74 28.01 -18.54
C ALA A 230 -26.28 28.74 -19.80
N VAL A 231 -25.71 28.46 -20.98
CA VAL A 231 -26.17 29.01 -22.26
C VAL A 231 -27.60 28.56 -22.56
N LEU A 232 -27.90 27.27 -22.37
CA LEU A 232 -29.25 26.74 -22.52
C LEU A 232 -30.23 27.41 -21.55
N GLY A 233 -29.87 27.56 -20.27
CA GLY A 233 -30.71 28.24 -19.27
C GLY A 233 -31.05 29.69 -19.62
N VAL A 234 -30.08 30.46 -20.13
CA VAL A 234 -30.32 31.84 -20.61
C VAL A 234 -31.21 31.84 -21.86
N ALA A 235 -31.00 30.91 -22.79
CA ALA A 235 -31.82 30.79 -24.00
C ALA A 235 -33.28 30.45 -23.68
N PHE A 236 -33.52 29.56 -22.71
CA PHE A 236 -34.87 29.21 -22.24
C PHE A 236 -35.55 30.38 -21.50
N ARG A 237 -34.82 31.11 -20.65
CA ARG A 237 -35.37 32.31 -19.97
C ARG A 237 -35.80 33.40 -20.96
N ARG A 238 -35.08 33.59 -22.07
CA ARG A 238 -35.42 34.59 -23.09
C ARG A 238 -36.62 34.22 -23.98
N ARG A 239 -37.03 32.95 -23.98
CA ARG A 239 -38.22 32.49 -24.72
C ARG A 239 -39.51 32.55 -23.89
N ALA A 240 -39.38 32.70 -22.57
CA ALA A 240 -40.50 32.74 -21.63
C ALA A 240 -40.93 34.16 -21.23
N ALA A 241 -40.24 35.20 -21.73
CA ALA A 241 -40.55 36.62 -21.56
C ALA A 241 -40.85 37.24 -22.93
#